data_AF-B9GJU6-F1
#
_entry.id   AF-B9GJU6-F1
#
_cell.length_a   1.000
_cell.length_b   1.000
_cell.length_c   1.000
_cell.angle_alpha   90.00
_cell.angle_beta   90.00
_cell.angle_gamma   90.00
#
_symmetry.space_group_name_H-M   'P 1'
#
loop_
_entity.id
_entity.type
_entity.pdbx_description
1 polymer ?
#
loop_
_entity_poly.entity_id
_entity_poly.type
_entity_poly.pdbx_seq_one_letter_code
_entity_poly.pdbx_strand_id
1 'polypeptide(L)'
;MATSPLQSSGMLSREQLLYLFNSFSQLTSQPDVKKRIADAVNDKQEAVAATTTIQESIFLEMGVDPSFGISCLGKVNVVYENDQDLMIRFYKFVANEEMACDEAELGPDEFAGKMHYQQKLQEQQLEMLKHMRKFHLDDQSAILEKLHQQMENANFEGEASVLSPEQVQETVRRRVSPLFQPR
;
A
#
# COMPACT_ATOMS: atom_id res chain seq x y z
N MET A 1 40.03 -7.49 -5.46
CA MET A 1 39.32 -6.22 -5.20
C MET A 1 38.73 -6.33 -3.81
N ALA A 2 39.02 -5.38 -2.91
CA ALA A 2 38.42 -5.38 -1.58
C ALA A 2 36.92 -5.10 -1.73
N THR A 3 36.08 -6.07 -1.38
CA THR A 3 34.64 -5.87 -1.23
C THR A 3 34.45 -4.87 -0.10
N SER A 4 33.93 -3.68 -0.43
CA SER A 4 33.49 -2.71 0.59
C SER A 4 32.54 -3.41 1.57
N PRO A 5 32.67 -3.17 2.89
CA PRO A 5 31.80 -3.80 3.87
C PRO A 5 30.35 -3.39 3.59
N LEU A 6 29.44 -4.37 3.59
CA LEU A 6 28.01 -4.11 3.42
C LEU A 6 27.48 -3.29 4.59
N GLN A 7 26.56 -2.37 4.33
CA GLN A 7 25.80 -1.70 5.37
C GLN A 7 24.95 -2.71 6.12
N SER A 8 25.16 -2.83 7.42
CA SER A 8 24.46 -3.78 8.30
C SER A 8 23.95 -3.16 9.61
N SER A 9 23.95 -1.82 9.70
CA SER A 9 23.49 -1.10 10.91
C SER A 9 22.82 0.23 10.57
N GLY A 10 22.06 0.76 11.54
CA GLY A 10 21.29 2.00 11.39
C GLY A 10 19.93 1.77 10.72
N MET A 11 19.58 2.65 9.79
CA MET A 11 18.38 2.58 8.97
C MET A 11 18.77 2.82 7.50
N LEU A 12 17.98 2.27 6.57
CA LEU A 12 18.07 2.63 5.16
C LEU A 12 17.76 4.12 4.99
N SER A 13 18.63 4.83 4.28
CA SER A 13 18.39 6.22 3.92
C SER A 13 17.20 6.34 2.97
N ARG A 14 16.66 7.56 2.88
CA ARG A 14 15.59 7.90 1.92
C ARG A 14 15.96 7.51 0.50
N GLU A 15 17.19 7.80 0.07
CA GLU A 15 17.65 7.50 -1.29
C GLU A 15 17.71 5.99 -1.56
N GLN A 16 18.17 5.20 -0.59
CA GLN A 16 18.19 3.73 -0.70
C GLN A 16 16.79 3.14 -0.77
N LEU A 17 15.85 3.65 0.04
CA LEU A 17 14.45 3.24 -0.03
C LEU A 17 13.83 3.56 -1.40
N LEU A 18 14.04 4.78 -1.90
CA LEU A 18 13.55 5.16 -3.22
C LEU A 18 14.16 4.34 -4.35
N TYR A 19 15.45 4.02 -4.25
CA TYR A 19 16.11 3.14 -5.20
C TYR A 19 15.48 1.75 -5.18
N LEU A 20 15.31 1.15 -3.99
CA LEU A 20 14.63 -0.13 -3.84
C LEU A 20 13.25 -0.13 -4.49
N PHE A 21 12.42 0.88 -4.18
CA PHE A 21 11.04 0.95 -4.70
C PHE A 21 11.00 1.00 -6.22
N ASN A 22 11.89 1.80 -6.83
CA ASN A 22 11.95 1.96 -8.28
C ASN A 22 12.51 0.70 -8.95
N SER A 23 13.63 0.17 -8.46
CA SER A 23 14.29 -1.01 -9.03
C SER A 23 13.39 -2.24 -8.91
N PHE A 24 12.74 -2.44 -7.76
CA PHE A 24 11.80 -3.53 -7.55
C PHE A 24 10.63 -3.43 -8.52
N SER A 25 9.98 -2.26 -8.62
CA SER A 25 8.86 -2.05 -9.55
C SER A 25 9.25 -2.27 -11.02
N GLN A 26 10.47 -1.90 -11.40
CA GLN A 26 10.97 -2.15 -12.75
C GLN A 26 11.20 -3.64 -12.99
N LEU A 27 11.87 -4.33 -12.07
CA LEU A 27 12.17 -5.75 -12.18
C LEU A 27 10.89 -6.59 -12.21
N THR A 28 9.94 -6.37 -11.30
CA THR A 28 8.69 -7.15 -11.25
C THR A 28 7.75 -6.87 -12.43
N SER A 29 7.98 -5.80 -13.19
CA SER A 29 7.28 -5.56 -14.45
C SER A 29 7.82 -6.37 -15.64
N GLN A 30 9.04 -6.92 -15.53
CA GLN A 30 9.68 -7.62 -16.64
C GLN A 30 9.10 -9.05 -16.80
N PRO A 31 8.78 -9.49 -18.04
CA PRO A 31 8.15 -10.80 -18.26
C PRO A 31 8.96 -11.98 -17.74
N ASP A 32 10.29 -11.92 -17.81
CA ASP A 32 11.18 -12.98 -17.32
C ASP A 32 11.19 -13.07 -15.79
N VAL A 33 11.12 -11.94 -15.10
CA VAL A 33 11.01 -11.89 -13.63
C VAL A 33 9.64 -12.38 -13.19
N LYS A 34 8.56 -11.93 -13.84
CA LYS A 34 7.20 -12.45 -13.57
C LYS A 34 7.13 -13.96 -13.72
N LYS A 35 7.70 -14.48 -14.82
CA LYS A 35 7.79 -15.91 -15.05
C LYS A 35 8.58 -16.61 -13.94
N ARG A 36 9.70 -16.03 -13.48
CA ARG A 36 10.49 -16.60 -12.38
C ARG A 36 9.71 -16.69 -11.08
N ILE A 37 8.91 -15.68 -10.75
CA ILE A 37 8.04 -15.70 -9.56
C ILE A 37 6.97 -16.80 -9.71
N ALA A 38 6.31 -16.88 -10.86
CA ALA A 38 5.31 -17.92 -11.13
C ALA A 38 5.91 -19.34 -11.12
N ASP A 39 7.10 -19.53 -11.69
CA ASP A 39 7.83 -20.80 -11.67
C ASP A 39 8.16 -21.21 -10.22
N ALA A 40 8.56 -20.27 -9.36
CA ALA A 40 8.80 -20.53 -7.94
C ALA A 40 7.53 -21.00 -7.20
N VAL A 41 6.37 -20.38 -7.50
CA VAL A 41 5.06 -20.82 -6.97
C VAL A 41 4.70 -22.22 -7.46
N ASN A 42 4.93 -22.52 -8.74
CA ASN A 42 4.73 -23.86 -9.30
C ASN A 42 5.62 -24.92 -8.63
N ASP A 43 6.82 -24.52 -8.22
CA ASP A 43 7.77 -25.34 -7.44
C ASP A 43 7.44 -25.39 -5.94
N LYS A 44 6.24 -24.92 -5.54
CA LYS A 44 5.70 -24.90 -4.17
C LYS A 44 6.45 -23.97 -3.20
N GLN A 45 7.13 -22.96 -3.72
CA GLN A 45 7.64 -21.86 -2.91
C GLN A 45 6.54 -20.80 -2.73
N GLU A 46 6.62 -20.02 -1.65
CA GLU A 46 5.74 -18.87 -1.46
C GLU A 46 6.15 -17.74 -2.42
N ALA A 47 5.18 -17.06 -3.05
CA ALA A 47 5.50 -15.96 -3.96
C ALA A 47 6.28 -14.84 -3.25
N VAL A 48 5.96 -14.60 -1.97
CA VAL A 48 6.69 -13.68 -1.09
C VAL A 48 8.17 -14.04 -0.95
N ALA A 49 8.54 -15.32 -0.95
CA ALA A 49 9.94 -15.72 -0.90
C ALA A 49 10.67 -15.38 -2.21
N ALA A 50 9.99 -15.53 -3.35
CA ALA A 50 10.52 -15.15 -4.64
C ALA A 50 10.65 -13.62 -4.79
N THR A 51 9.69 -12.83 -4.32
CA THR A 51 9.80 -11.36 -4.30
C THR A 51 10.86 -10.89 -3.31
N THR A 52 10.99 -11.54 -2.16
CA THR A 52 12.05 -11.27 -1.18
C THR A 52 13.43 -11.46 -1.82
N THR A 53 13.66 -12.54 -2.57
CA THR A 53 14.92 -12.78 -3.29
C THR A 53 15.29 -11.65 -4.26
N ILE A 54 14.28 -11.02 -4.88
CA ILE A 54 14.48 -9.83 -5.73
C ILE A 54 14.91 -8.64 -4.87
N GLN A 55 14.25 -8.39 -3.73
CA GLN A 55 14.64 -7.33 -2.79
C GLN A 55 16.08 -7.53 -2.29
N GLU A 56 16.46 -8.76 -1.92
CA GLU A 56 17.81 -9.12 -1.48
C GLU A 56 18.87 -8.81 -2.55
N SER A 57 18.57 -9.11 -3.82
CA SER A 57 19.46 -8.80 -4.95
C SER A 57 19.68 -7.30 -5.11
N ILE A 58 18.61 -6.49 -4.95
CA ILE A 58 18.69 -5.03 -5.01
C ILE A 58 19.48 -4.48 -3.81
N PHE A 59 19.31 -5.05 -2.61
CA PHE A 59 20.11 -4.67 -1.44
C PHE A 59 21.60 -4.93 -1.66
N LEU A 60 21.97 -6.09 -2.20
CA LEU A 60 23.36 -6.40 -2.52
C LEU A 60 23.95 -5.42 -3.54
N GLU A 61 23.20 -5.04 -4.57
CA GLU A 61 23.61 -4.03 -5.55
C GLU A 61 23.88 -2.67 -4.89
N MET A 62 23.08 -2.28 -3.90
CA MET A 62 23.28 -1.06 -3.12
C MET A 62 24.39 -1.16 -2.06
N GLY A 63 25.03 -2.32 -1.89
CA GLY A 63 26.00 -2.55 -0.83
C GLY A 63 25.36 -2.65 0.57
N VAL A 64 24.11 -3.11 0.65
CA VAL A 64 23.35 -3.32 1.88
C VAL A 64 23.27 -4.82 2.18
N ASP A 65 23.44 -5.19 3.44
CA ASP A 65 23.19 -6.56 3.90
C ASP A 65 21.69 -6.90 3.77
N PRO A 66 21.30 -7.98 3.06
CA PRO A 66 19.90 -8.26 2.79
C PRO A 66 19.04 -8.45 4.04
N SER A 67 19.53 -9.19 5.03
CA SER A 67 18.80 -9.42 6.28
C SER A 67 18.58 -8.11 7.05
N PHE A 68 19.58 -7.23 7.07
CA PHE A 68 19.46 -5.89 7.60
C PHE A 68 18.46 -5.03 6.80
N GLY A 69 18.52 -5.06 5.46
CA GLY A 69 17.64 -4.31 4.57
C GLY A 69 16.16 -4.67 4.77
N ILE A 70 15.84 -5.97 4.78
CA ILE A 70 14.49 -6.48 5.06
C ILE A 70 14.02 -6.06 6.46
N SER A 71 14.89 -6.18 7.46
CA SER A 71 14.58 -5.74 8.83
C SER A 71 14.31 -4.23 8.92
N CYS A 72 14.88 -3.43 8.03
CA CYS A 72 14.60 -1.99 7.94
C CYS A 72 13.21 -1.72 7.34
N LEU A 73 12.76 -2.49 6.35
CA LEU A 73 11.44 -2.30 5.73
C LEU A 73 10.31 -2.37 6.78
N GLY A 74 10.41 -3.29 7.74
CA GLY A 74 9.47 -3.39 8.86
C GLY A 74 9.45 -2.19 9.82
N LYS A 75 10.41 -1.27 9.70
CA LYS A 75 10.56 -0.07 10.56
C LYS A 75 10.30 1.24 9.82
N VAL A 76 10.07 1.21 8.49
CA VAL A 76 9.87 2.42 7.67
C VAL A 76 8.71 3.26 8.21
N ASN A 77 7.58 2.62 8.54
CA ASN A 77 6.40 3.30 9.07
C ASN A 77 6.63 4.01 10.41
N VAL A 78 7.66 3.61 11.17
CA VAL A 78 7.98 4.22 12.48
C VAL A 78 9.03 5.32 12.32
N VAL A 79 10.07 5.06 11.51
CA VAL A 79 11.19 6.00 11.37
C VAL A 79 10.85 7.18 10.46
N TYR A 80 10.00 6.96 9.45
CA TYR A 80 9.67 7.94 8.41
C TYR A 80 8.21 8.37 8.42
N GLU A 81 7.48 8.17 9.52
CA GLU A 81 6.04 8.51 9.63
C GLU A 81 5.70 9.95 9.20
N ASN A 82 6.65 10.88 9.40
CA ASN A 82 6.47 12.30 9.10
C ASN A 82 6.84 12.69 7.66
N ASP A 83 7.49 11.82 6.88
CA ASP A 83 7.80 12.05 5.45
C ASP A 83 6.69 11.47 4.57
N GLN A 84 5.64 12.27 4.35
CA GLN A 84 4.46 11.84 3.60
C GLN A 84 4.75 11.36 2.18
N ASP A 85 5.68 12.01 1.45
CA ASP A 85 6.04 11.58 0.08
C ASP A 85 6.71 10.20 0.10
N LEU A 86 7.62 9.98 1.05
CA LEU A 86 8.26 8.68 1.21
C LEU A 86 7.26 7.60 1.63
N MET A 87 6.35 7.92 2.56
CA MET A 87 5.30 7.00 3.01
C MET A 87 4.37 6.57 1.88
N ILE A 88 3.93 7.51 1.04
CA ILE A 88 3.11 7.21 -0.15
C ILE A 88 3.85 6.23 -1.08
N ARG A 89 5.15 6.47 -1.31
CA ARG A 89 5.96 5.60 -2.16
C ARG A 89 6.22 4.23 -1.54
N PHE A 90 6.37 4.17 -0.22
CA PHE A 90 6.51 2.91 0.51
C PHE A 90 5.25 2.05 0.40
N TYR A 91 4.06 2.61 0.64
CA TYR A 91 2.81 1.86 0.48
C TYR A 91 2.56 1.45 -0.98
N LYS A 92 2.95 2.28 -1.94
CA LYS A 92 2.94 1.87 -3.36
C LYS A 92 3.87 0.69 -3.64
N PHE A 93 5.06 0.68 -3.02
CA PHE A 93 5.99 -0.44 -3.13
C PHE A 93 5.40 -1.72 -2.54
N VAL A 94 4.79 -1.66 -1.35
CA VAL A 94 4.10 -2.81 -0.74
C VAL A 94 2.98 -3.33 -1.63
N ALA A 95 2.15 -2.43 -2.18
CA ALA A 95 1.10 -2.81 -3.12
C ALA A 95 1.65 -3.45 -4.42
N ASN A 96 2.80 -2.97 -4.91
CA ASN A 96 3.46 -3.57 -6.07
C ASN A 96 3.98 -4.99 -5.77
N GLU A 97 4.48 -5.23 -4.56
CA GLU A 97 4.87 -6.57 -4.12
C GLU A 97 3.65 -7.49 -4.03
N GLU A 98 2.56 -7.04 -3.40
CA GLU A 98 1.31 -7.80 -3.32
C GLU A 98 0.80 -8.17 -4.72
N MET A 99 0.75 -7.22 -5.65
CA MET A 99 0.34 -7.49 -7.04
C MET A 99 1.25 -8.50 -7.75
N ALA A 100 2.57 -8.46 -7.51
CA ALA A 100 3.50 -9.41 -8.10
C ALA A 100 3.31 -10.84 -7.54
N CYS A 101 2.97 -10.95 -6.25
CA CYS A 101 2.59 -12.21 -5.62
C CYS A 101 1.26 -12.73 -6.17
N ASP A 102 0.22 -11.89 -6.18
CA ASP A 102 -1.09 -12.21 -6.72
C ASP A 102 -1.03 -12.69 -8.17
N GLU A 103 -0.26 -12.01 -9.02
CA GLU A 103 -0.11 -12.39 -10.44
C GLU A 103 0.53 -13.77 -10.61
N ALA A 104 1.39 -14.18 -9.68
CA ALA A 104 2.05 -15.47 -9.69
C ALA A 104 1.21 -16.60 -9.07
N GLU A 105 0.40 -16.27 -8.06
CA GLU A 105 -0.43 -17.23 -7.33
C GLU A 105 -1.80 -17.45 -8.00
N LEU A 106 -2.38 -16.40 -8.57
CA LEU A 106 -3.69 -16.44 -9.20
C LEU A 106 -3.58 -16.83 -10.66
N GLY A 107 -4.59 -17.56 -11.15
CA GLY A 107 -4.75 -17.76 -12.58
C GLY A 107 -5.01 -16.43 -13.30
N PRO A 108 -4.76 -16.33 -14.63
CA PRO A 108 -4.95 -15.09 -15.38
C PRO A 108 -6.34 -14.46 -15.23
N ASP A 109 -7.39 -15.30 -15.17
CA ASP A 109 -8.77 -14.85 -15.03
C ASP A 109 -9.07 -14.33 -13.61
N GLU A 110 -8.57 -15.01 -12.57
CA GLU A 110 -8.74 -14.61 -11.18
C GLU A 110 -7.97 -13.31 -10.89
N PHE A 111 -6.73 -13.22 -11.39
CA PHE A 111 -5.94 -11.99 -11.32
C PHE A 111 -6.64 -10.83 -12.01
N ALA A 112 -7.13 -11.02 -13.25
CA ALA A 112 -7.87 -9.99 -13.97
C ALA A 112 -9.14 -9.56 -13.21
N GLY A 113 -9.84 -10.51 -12.60
CA GLY A 113 -11.00 -10.24 -11.74
C GLY A 113 -10.63 -9.40 -10.51
N LYS A 114 -9.56 -9.76 -9.78
CA LYS A 114 -9.04 -9.01 -8.63
C LYS A 114 -8.65 -7.58 -9.03
N MET A 115 -7.92 -7.43 -10.14
CA MET A 115 -7.49 -6.12 -10.65
C MET A 115 -8.68 -5.23 -11.04
N HIS A 116 -9.68 -5.80 -11.71
CA HIS A 116 -10.90 -5.04 -12.08
C HIS A 116 -11.69 -4.61 -10.83
N TYR A 117 -11.82 -5.49 -9.84
CA TYR A 117 -12.46 -5.17 -8.57
C TYR A 117 -11.73 -4.03 -7.83
N GLN A 118 -10.40 -4.14 -7.70
CA GLN A 118 -9.58 -3.10 -7.07
C GLN A 118 -9.68 -1.76 -7.80
N GLN A 119 -9.63 -1.76 -9.14
CA GLN A 119 -9.80 -0.55 -9.94
C GLN A 119 -11.16 0.11 -9.67
N LYS A 120 -12.24 -0.68 -9.69
CA LYS A 120 -13.60 -0.17 -9.43
C LYS A 120 -13.71 0.42 -8.02
N LEU A 121 -13.10 -0.21 -7.02
CA LEU A 121 -13.08 0.29 -5.65
C LEU A 121 -12.32 1.63 -5.57
N GLN A 122 -11.17 1.76 -6.21
CA GLN A 122 -10.41 3.02 -6.27
C GLN A 122 -11.19 4.14 -6.97
N GLU A 123 -11.91 3.83 -8.05
CA GLU A 123 -12.78 4.79 -8.73
C GLU A 123 -13.91 5.30 -7.80
N GLN A 124 -14.51 4.41 -7.02
CA GLN A 124 -15.52 4.76 -6.03
C GLN A 124 -14.97 5.64 -4.90
N GLN A 125 -13.80 5.27 -4.34
CA GLN A 125 -13.10 6.10 -3.34
C GLN A 125 -12.79 7.50 -3.87
N LEU A 126 -12.29 7.60 -5.11
CA LEU A 126 -11.98 8.87 -5.75
C LEU A 126 -13.23 9.74 -5.93
N GLU A 127 -14.35 9.14 -6.35
CA GLU A 127 -15.59 9.88 -6.54
C GLU A 127 -16.21 10.34 -5.22
N MET A 128 -16.12 9.52 -4.17
CA MET A 128 -16.47 9.94 -2.81
C MET A 128 -15.61 11.14 -2.36
N LEU A 129 -14.30 11.11 -2.56
CA LEU A 129 -13.41 12.22 -2.20
C LEU A 129 -13.72 13.50 -3.00
N LYS A 130 -14.05 13.39 -4.29
CA LYS A 130 -14.50 14.52 -5.12
C LYS A 130 -15.83 15.07 -4.64
N HIS A 131 -16.76 14.22 -4.22
CA HIS A 131 -18.03 14.64 -3.63
C HIS A 131 -17.80 15.34 -2.28
N MET A 132 -16.98 14.76 -1.41
CA MET A 132 -16.62 15.29 -0.08
C MET A 132 -16.01 16.69 -0.17
N ARG A 133 -15.17 16.97 -1.17
CA ARG A 133 -14.56 18.28 -1.39
C ARG A 133 -15.58 19.42 -1.57
N LYS A 134 -16.85 19.12 -1.87
CA LYS A 134 -17.91 20.12 -2.04
C LYS A 134 -18.44 20.68 -0.71
N PHE A 135 -18.11 20.05 0.43
CA PHE A 135 -18.57 20.46 1.77
C PHE A 135 -17.56 21.34 2.50
N HIS A 136 -18.00 21.96 3.60
CA HIS A 136 -17.13 22.76 4.48
C HIS A 136 -16.03 21.89 5.13
N LEU A 137 -14.89 22.46 5.51
CA LEU A 137 -13.77 21.71 6.06
C LEU A 137 -14.17 20.87 7.27
N ASP A 138 -14.97 21.44 8.17
CA ASP A 138 -15.46 20.69 9.33
C ASP A 138 -16.22 19.44 8.88
N ASP A 139 -17.05 19.54 7.83
CA ASP A 139 -17.91 18.45 7.33
C ASP A 139 -17.05 17.37 6.69
N GLN A 140 -16.01 17.77 5.97
CA GLN A 140 -15.00 16.86 5.44
C GLN A 140 -14.33 16.08 6.59
N SER A 141 -13.95 16.74 7.68
CA SER A 141 -13.39 16.07 8.86
C SER A 141 -14.35 15.05 9.47
N ALA A 142 -15.63 15.39 9.63
CA ALA A 142 -16.64 14.47 10.17
C ALA A 142 -16.87 13.26 9.24
N ILE A 143 -16.86 13.47 7.92
CA ILE A 143 -16.98 12.40 6.92
C ILE A 143 -15.77 11.46 7.01
N LEU A 144 -14.55 12.00 7.12
CA LEU A 144 -13.32 11.22 7.26
C LEU A 144 -13.26 10.44 8.59
N GLU A 145 -13.70 11.04 9.68
CA GLU A 145 -13.79 10.36 10.98
C GLU A 145 -14.80 9.21 10.94
N LYS A 146 -15.95 9.43 10.29
CA LYS A 146 -16.94 8.37 10.07
C LYS A 146 -16.39 7.22 9.22
N LEU A 147 -15.66 7.56 8.16
CA LEU A 147 -15.00 6.60 7.28
C LEU A 147 -13.96 5.78 8.05
N HIS A 148 -13.12 6.44 8.85
CA HIS A 148 -12.12 5.78 9.68
C HIS A 148 -12.76 4.78 10.64
N GLN A 149 -13.81 5.18 11.35
CA GLN A 149 -14.55 4.28 12.25
C GLN A 149 -15.18 3.10 11.50
N GLN A 150 -15.70 3.32 10.28
CA GLN A 150 -16.23 2.24 9.45
C GLN A 150 -15.14 1.22 9.08
N MET A 151 -13.96 1.69 8.70
CA MET A 151 -12.82 0.83 8.38
C MET A 151 -12.33 0.07 9.61
N GLU A 152 -12.20 0.72 10.77
CA GLU A 152 -11.81 0.04 12.01
C GLU A 152 -12.79 -1.07 12.40
N ASN A 153 -14.10 -0.82 12.31
CA ASN A 153 -15.13 -1.81 12.61
C ASN A 153 -15.13 -3.01 11.64
N ALA A 154 -14.60 -2.81 10.42
CA ALA A 154 -14.49 -3.83 9.38
C ALA A 154 -13.07 -4.38 9.24
N ASN A 155 -12.20 -4.21 10.26
CA ASN A 155 -10.80 -4.66 10.23
C ASN A 155 -10.02 -4.21 8.98
N PHE A 156 -10.31 -3.00 8.49
CA PHE A 156 -9.69 -2.40 7.31
C PHE A 156 -9.95 -3.16 5.99
N GLU A 157 -11.05 -3.91 5.89
CA GLU A 157 -11.51 -4.47 4.62
C GLU A 157 -11.76 -3.38 3.57
N GLY A 158 -11.35 -3.65 2.32
CA GLY A 158 -11.43 -2.69 1.23
C GLY A 158 -12.83 -2.13 0.99
N GLU A 159 -13.88 -2.93 1.14
CA GLU A 159 -15.27 -2.50 0.93
C GLU A 159 -15.71 -1.41 1.92
N ALA A 160 -15.14 -1.41 3.12
CA ALA A 160 -15.44 -0.43 4.15
C ALA A 160 -14.79 0.94 3.91
N SER A 161 -13.98 1.09 2.86
CA SER A 161 -13.30 2.33 2.51
C SER A 161 -14.14 3.32 1.68
N VAL A 162 -15.41 3.00 1.41
CA VAL A 162 -16.34 3.83 0.65
C VAL A 162 -17.58 4.15 1.48
N LEU A 163 -18.01 5.41 1.46
CA LEU A 163 -19.30 5.85 1.95
C LEU A 163 -20.21 6.17 0.76
N SER A 164 -21.47 5.75 0.85
CA SER A 164 -22.48 6.14 -0.12
C SER A 164 -22.78 7.65 -0.04
N PRO A 165 -23.25 8.28 -1.12
CA PRO A 165 -23.67 9.69 -1.10
C PRO A 165 -24.69 10.00 0.01
N GLU A 166 -25.57 9.04 0.32
CA GLU A 166 -26.57 9.15 1.38
C GLU A 166 -25.92 9.17 2.76
N GLN A 167 -24.92 8.31 3.01
CA GLN A 167 -24.16 8.28 4.26
C GLN A 167 -23.35 9.57 4.46
N VAL A 168 -22.76 10.10 3.38
CA VAL A 168 -22.06 11.39 3.41
C VAL A 168 -23.04 12.51 3.77
N GLN A 169 -24.19 12.61 3.11
CA GLN A 169 -25.21 13.62 3.41
C GLN A 169 -25.78 13.48 4.82
N GLU A 170 -25.98 12.27 5.31
CA GLU A 170 -26.45 12.02 6.66
C GLU A 170 -25.46 12.54 7.71
N THR A 171 -24.16 12.30 7.49
CA THR A 171 -23.09 12.78 8.37
C THR A 171 -23.09 14.30 8.48
N VAL A 172 -23.26 14.99 7.35
CA VAL A 172 -23.39 16.46 7.32
C VAL A 172 -24.67 16.92 8.02
N ARG A 173 -25.82 16.32 7.71
CA ARG A 173 -27.12 16.70 8.30
C ARG A 173 -27.17 16.54 9.82
N ARG A 174 -26.60 15.45 10.36
CA ARG A 174 -26.58 15.19 11.82
C ARG A 174 -25.87 16.29 12.61
N ARG A 175 -24.96 17.05 11.99
CA ARG A 175 -24.34 18.22 12.63
C ARG A 175 -25.13 19.51 12.46
N VAL A 176 -25.86 19.68 11.37
CA VAL A 176 -26.67 20.89 11.13
C VAL A 176 -27.96 20.87 11.96
N SER A 177 -28.42 19.70 12.40
CA SER A 177 -29.53 19.59 13.36
C SER A 177 -29.14 20.20 14.71
N PRO A 178 -29.88 21.21 15.22
CA PRO A 178 -29.62 21.72 16.56
C PRO A 178 -29.83 20.58 17.56
N LEU A 179 -28.83 20.37 18.43
CA LEU A 179 -29.01 19.62 19.67
C LEU A 179 -30.26 20.19 20.37
N PHE A 180 -31.34 19.40 20.38
CA PHE A 180 -32.50 19.67 21.21
C PHE A 180 -32.00 19.82 22.65
N GLN A 181 -31.96 21.05 23.16
CA GLN A 181 -31.86 21.31 24.60
C GLN A 181 -33.29 21.28 25.15
N PRO A 182 -33.69 20.27 25.93
CA PRO A 182 -34.92 20.33 26.69
C PRO A 182 -34.74 21.41 27.76
N ARG A 183 -35.65 22.39 27.80
CA ARG A 183 -35.81 23.30 28.93
C ARG A 183 -36.45 22.59 30.12
#